data_AF-A0A8T4J5W7-F1
#
_entry.id   AF-A0A8T4J5W7-F1
#
_cell.length_a   1.000
_cell.length_b   1.000
_cell.length_c   1.000
_cell.angle_alpha   90.00
_cell.angle_beta   90.00
_cell.angle_gamma   90.00
#
_symmetry.space_group_name_H-M   'P 1'
#
loop_
_entity.id
_entity.type
_entity.pdbx_description
1 polymer ?
#
loop_
_entity_poly.entity_id
_entity_poly.type
_entity_poly.pdbx_seq_one_letter_code
_entity_poly.pdbx_strand_id
1 'polypeptide(L)'
;QEPTDDTTFLRGSQMTDRHGVVEFRTVFPGWYQGRAVHIHTKVHVDGKLTEDGYEGGHQCHTGQLYFEEKAVLASAEADPYRTNTTTRTTLDEDFIYPGGGAQGGLLKLRYKRGRIADGVAASLTVAVDPDATHDGSDAGGPQPTGSPSSSS
;
A
#
# COMPACT_ATOMS: atom_id res chain seq x y z
N GLN A 1 -2.41 -19.92 2.41
CA GLN A 1 -3.29 -20.17 1.27
C GLN A 1 -2.42 -20.23 0.04
N GLU A 2 -2.55 -21.30 -0.75
CA GLU A 2 -1.94 -21.39 -2.07
C GLU A 2 -2.70 -20.45 -3.03
N PRO A 3 -2.04 -19.74 -3.95
CA PRO A 3 -2.71 -18.97 -4.98
C PRO A 3 -3.62 -19.87 -5.82
N THR A 4 -4.85 -19.43 -6.07
CA THR A 4 -5.83 -20.17 -6.90
C THR A 4 -5.61 -19.98 -8.41
N ASP A 5 -4.61 -19.20 -8.82
CA ASP A 5 -4.22 -18.95 -10.20
C ASP A 5 -2.77 -18.39 -10.27
N ASP A 6 -2.10 -18.59 -11.41
CA ASP A 6 -0.72 -18.17 -11.70
C ASP A 6 -0.63 -16.70 -12.16
N THR A 7 -1.72 -15.94 -12.05
CA THR A 7 -1.77 -14.56 -12.52
C THR A 7 -1.07 -13.59 -11.56
N THR A 8 -0.07 -12.88 -12.06
CA THR A 8 0.71 -11.87 -11.33
C THR A 8 0.22 -10.44 -11.55
N PHE A 9 -0.97 -10.26 -12.14
CA PHE A 9 -1.53 -8.93 -12.39
C PHE A 9 -1.60 -8.10 -11.10
N LEU A 10 -1.26 -6.80 -11.22
CA LEU A 10 -1.24 -5.84 -10.11
C LEU A 10 -0.26 -6.20 -8.97
N ARG A 11 0.74 -7.05 -9.25
CA ARG A 11 1.89 -7.32 -8.39
C ARG A 11 3.16 -6.85 -9.09
N GLY A 12 4.10 -6.32 -8.33
CA GLY A 12 5.39 -5.89 -8.85
C GLY A 12 6.37 -5.57 -7.74
N SER A 13 7.66 -5.66 -8.08
CA SER A 13 8.78 -5.33 -7.19
C SER A 13 9.71 -4.37 -7.94
N GLN A 14 10.24 -3.38 -7.23
CA GLN A 14 11.19 -2.41 -7.78
C GLN A 14 12.29 -2.18 -6.76
N MET A 15 13.54 -2.06 -7.23
CA MET A 15 14.64 -1.59 -6.40
C MET A 15 14.53 -0.07 -6.24
N THR A 16 14.73 0.42 -5.02
CA THR A 16 14.88 1.86 -4.78
C THR A 16 16.10 2.39 -5.51
N ASP A 17 15.99 3.63 -6.00
CA ASP A 17 17.15 4.35 -6.50
C ASP A 17 18.05 4.83 -5.34
N ARG A 18 19.16 5.51 -5.67
CA ARG A 18 20.10 6.05 -4.67
C ARG A 18 19.49 7.06 -3.69
N HIS A 19 18.29 7.56 -3.96
CA HIS A 19 17.56 8.50 -3.11
C HIS A 19 16.42 7.83 -2.34
N GLY A 20 16.29 6.50 -2.42
CA GLY A 20 15.22 5.75 -1.76
C GLY A 20 13.88 5.82 -2.49
N VAL A 21 13.86 6.21 -3.78
CA VAL A 21 12.62 6.41 -4.54
C VAL A 21 12.30 5.17 -5.38
N VAL A 22 11.03 4.78 -5.40
CA VAL A 22 10.45 3.81 -6.35
C VAL A 22 9.21 4.41 -7.01
N GLU A 23 8.99 4.06 -8.28
CA GLU A 23 7.79 4.42 -9.02
C GLU A 23 7.09 3.15 -9.53
N PHE A 24 5.77 3.10 -9.31
CA PHE A 24 4.90 2.07 -9.85
C PHE A 24 3.83 2.73 -10.72
N ARG A 25 3.67 2.21 -11.94
CA ARG A 25 2.51 2.49 -12.78
C ARG A 25 1.50 1.36 -12.61
N THR A 26 0.37 1.66 -11.99
CA THR A 26 -0.71 0.71 -11.74
C THR A 26 -2.07 1.37 -12.04
N VAL A 27 -3.16 0.61 -11.87
CA VAL A 27 -4.53 1.12 -11.94
C VAL A 27 -5.00 1.55 -10.56
N PHE A 28 -6.03 2.40 -10.50
CA PHE A 28 -6.71 2.69 -9.23
C PHE A 28 -7.32 1.38 -8.69
N PRO A 29 -7.18 1.04 -7.41
CA PRO A 29 -7.67 -0.25 -6.93
C PRO A 29 -9.19 -0.29 -6.92
N GLY A 30 -9.77 -1.45 -7.23
CA GLY A 30 -11.18 -1.71 -6.96
C GLY A 30 -11.45 -1.83 -5.45
N TRP A 31 -12.71 -2.07 -5.09
CA TRP A 31 -13.12 -2.34 -3.71
C TRP A 31 -13.92 -3.64 -3.58
N TYR A 32 -13.85 -4.19 -2.38
CA TYR A 32 -14.64 -5.31 -1.89
C TYR A 32 -15.15 -4.96 -0.49
N GLN A 33 -16.14 -5.69 -0.01
CA GLN A 33 -16.72 -5.43 1.31
C GLN A 33 -15.74 -5.79 2.44
N GLY A 34 -15.66 -4.93 3.45
CA GLY A 34 -14.96 -5.19 4.71
C GLY A 34 -13.61 -4.50 4.84
N ARG A 35 -13.09 -3.87 3.79
CA ARG A 35 -11.83 -3.11 3.80
C ARG A 35 -11.94 -1.86 2.93
N ALA A 36 -11.32 -0.76 3.34
CA ALA A 36 -11.19 0.43 2.53
C ALA A 36 -10.31 0.16 1.30
N VAL A 37 -10.39 0.99 0.26
CA VAL A 37 -9.55 0.85 -0.93
C VAL A 37 -8.08 1.02 -0.54
N HIS A 38 -7.24 0.02 -0.86
CA HIS A 38 -5.82 0.02 -0.50
C HIS A 38 -4.92 -0.67 -1.52
N ILE A 39 -3.62 -0.38 -1.45
CA ILE A 39 -2.53 -1.12 -2.09
C ILE A 39 -1.64 -1.70 -0.99
N HIS A 40 -1.31 -2.99 -1.07
CA HIS A 40 -0.34 -3.61 -0.17
C HIS A 40 1.09 -3.20 -0.52
N THR A 41 1.91 -2.99 0.50
CA THR A 41 3.33 -2.69 0.36
C THR A 41 4.15 -3.54 1.29
N LYS A 42 5.32 -3.95 0.81
CA LYS A 42 6.34 -4.65 1.58
C LYS A 42 7.69 -4.04 1.21
N VAL A 43 8.54 -3.86 2.20
CA VAL A 43 9.92 -3.40 1.98
C VAL A 43 10.86 -4.52 2.41
N HIS A 44 11.76 -4.87 1.50
CA HIS A 44 12.84 -5.81 1.75
C HIS A 44 14.16 -5.07 1.66
N VAL A 45 15.09 -5.40 2.55
CA VAL A 45 16.45 -4.81 2.61
C VAL A 45 17.50 -5.92 2.63
N ASP A 46 18.76 -5.54 2.37
CA ASP A 46 19.95 -6.40 2.40
C ASP A 46 19.96 -7.61 1.45
N GLY A 47 19.01 -7.67 0.53
CA GLY A 47 19.01 -8.63 -0.56
C GLY A 47 19.70 -8.08 -1.81
N LYS A 48 19.79 -8.91 -2.83
CA LYS A 48 20.47 -8.60 -4.09
C LYS A 48 19.58 -8.97 -5.25
N LEU A 49 19.54 -8.10 -6.26
CA LEU A 49 18.95 -8.44 -7.54
C LEU A 49 19.95 -9.29 -8.34
N THR A 50 19.58 -10.52 -8.64
CA THR A 50 20.28 -11.48 -9.49
C THR A 50 19.57 -11.57 -10.85
N GLU A 51 20.09 -12.39 -11.76
CA GLU A 51 19.41 -12.70 -13.02
C GLU A 51 18.10 -13.49 -12.79
N ASP A 52 18.04 -14.26 -11.70
CA ASP A 52 16.91 -15.12 -11.34
C ASP A 52 15.87 -14.42 -10.44
N GLY A 53 16.18 -13.23 -9.92
CA GLY A 53 15.25 -12.41 -9.14
C GLY A 53 15.90 -11.72 -7.95
N TYR A 54 15.09 -11.31 -6.98
CA TYR A 54 15.62 -10.75 -5.72
C TYR A 54 15.88 -11.89 -4.73
N GLU A 55 17.11 -12.00 -4.25
CA GLU A 55 17.55 -13.07 -3.36
C GLU A 55 18.17 -12.53 -2.07
N GLY A 56 18.01 -13.31 -0.99
CA GLY A 56 18.50 -12.96 0.34
C GLY A 56 17.73 -11.78 0.96
N GLY A 57 18.38 -11.15 1.94
CA GLY A 57 17.78 -10.07 2.71
C GLY A 57 16.64 -10.52 3.63
N HIS A 58 15.89 -9.55 4.13
CA HIS A 58 14.71 -9.80 4.96
C HIS A 58 13.65 -8.72 4.74
N GLN A 59 12.40 -9.02 5.12
CA GLN A 59 11.29 -8.08 5.04
C GLN A 59 11.29 -7.20 6.30
N CYS A 60 11.56 -5.90 6.13
CA CYS A 60 11.63 -4.96 7.24
C CYS A 60 10.35 -4.16 7.46
N HIS A 61 9.42 -4.18 6.52
CA HIS A 61 8.13 -3.50 6.66
C HIS A 61 7.01 -4.21 5.90
N THR A 62 5.82 -4.25 6.49
CA THR A 62 4.55 -4.54 5.82
C THR A 62 3.57 -3.41 6.09
N GLY A 63 2.97 -2.87 5.04
CA GLY A 63 2.07 -1.71 5.14
C GLY A 63 0.99 -1.69 4.07
N GLN A 64 0.09 -0.72 4.19
CA GLN A 64 -1.00 -0.48 3.24
C GLN A 64 -1.07 1.00 2.88
N LEU A 65 -1.20 1.28 1.59
CA LEU A 65 -1.41 2.62 1.06
C LEU A 65 -2.89 2.83 0.81
N TYR A 66 -3.45 3.90 1.37
CA TYR A 66 -4.86 4.22 1.34
C TYR A 66 -5.14 5.46 0.49
N PHE A 67 -6.41 5.64 0.14
CA PHE A 67 -6.88 6.71 -0.74
C PHE A 67 -7.91 7.57 -0.04
N GLU A 68 -7.82 8.89 -0.23
CA GLU A 68 -8.83 9.82 0.28
C GLU A 68 -10.22 9.49 -0.27
N GLU A 69 -11.23 9.56 0.58
CA GLU A 69 -12.62 9.23 0.25
C GLU A 69 -13.13 9.96 -1.00
N LYS A 70 -12.79 11.25 -1.16
CA LYS A 70 -13.16 12.03 -2.36
C LYS A 70 -12.62 11.44 -3.67
N ALA A 71 -11.45 10.79 -3.63
CA ALA A 71 -10.85 10.17 -4.80
C ALA A 71 -11.48 8.82 -5.08
N VAL A 72 -11.82 8.05 -4.04
CA VAL A 72 -12.55 6.79 -4.19
C VAL A 72 -13.94 7.05 -4.79
N LEU A 73 -14.67 8.04 -4.28
CA LEU A 73 -15.96 8.45 -4.85
C LEU A 73 -15.83 8.90 -6.31
N ALA A 74 -14.81 9.71 -6.63
CA ALA A 74 -14.57 10.12 -8.01
C ALA A 74 -14.24 8.92 -8.92
N SER A 75 -13.47 7.94 -8.43
CA SER A 75 -13.13 6.73 -9.18
C SER A 75 -14.36 5.87 -9.45
N ALA A 76 -15.31 5.82 -8.52
CA ALA A 76 -16.53 5.04 -8.63
C ALA A 76 -17.47 5.52 -9.73
N GLU A 77 -17.33 6.76 -10.19
CA GLU A 77 -18.08 7.29 -11.33
C GLU A 77 -17.46 6.94 -12.70
N ALA A 78 -16.25 6.38 -12.72
CA ALA A 78 -15.56 6.01 -13.95
C ALA A 78 -15.75 4.52 -14.27
N ASP A 79 -15.88 4.19 -15.55
CA ASP A 79 -15.84 2.78 -15.98
C ASP A 79 -14.40 2.23 -15.84
N PRO A 80 -14.21 0.94 -15.47
CA PRO A 80 -15.25 -0.04 -15.17
C PRO A 80 -15.77 0.02 -13.72
N TYR A 81 -15.20 0.86 -12.85
CA TYR A 81 -15.55 0.90 -11.42
C TYR A 81 -17.03 1.19 -11.15
N ARG A 82 -17.66 2.00 -12.01
CA ARG A 82 -19.10 2.33 -11.94
C ARG A 82 -20.02 1.11 -12.04
N THR A 83 -19.56 0.00 -12.60
CA THR A 83 -20.35 -1.24 -12.67
C THR A 83 -20.26 -2.06 -11.39
N ASN A 84 -19.40 -1.71 -10.43
CA ASN A 84 -19.27 -2.42 -9.17
C ASN A 84 -20.39 -2.01 -8.19
N THR A 85 -21.27 -2.95 -7.89
CA THR A 85 -22.42 -2.75 -6.97
C THR A 85 -22.12 -3.13 -5.52
N THR A 86 -20.88 -3.55 -5.22
CA THR A 86 -20.46 -3.91 -3.87
C THR A 86 -20.49 -2.70 -2.93
N THR A 87 -21.07 -2.87 -1.75
CA THR A 87 -21.02 -1.87 -0.68
C THR A 87 -19.57 -1.58 -0.29
N ARG A 88 -19.18 -0.31 -0.34
CA ARG A 88 -17.84 0.13 0.08
C ARG A 88 -17.72 0.14 1.60
N THR A 89 -16.51 -0.13 2.07
CA THR A 89 -16.06 0.20 3.43
C THR A 89 -15.24 1.49 3.34
N THR A 90 -15.58 2.49 4.14
CA THR A 90 -14.85 3.76 4.23
C THR A 90 -13.59 3.62 5.07
N LEU A 91 -12.73 4.65 5.06
CA LEU A 91 -11.54 4.68 5.92
C LEU A 91 -11.90 4.55 7.41
N ASP A 92 -12.97 5.22 7.86
CA ASP A 92 -13.39 5.22 9.27
C ASP A 92 -14.00 3.87 9.70
N GLU A 93 -14.44 3.05 8.74
CA GLU A 93 -14.99 1.71 8.99
C GLU A 93 -13.94 0.59 8.85
N ASP A 94 -12.78 0.86 8.22
CA ASP A 94 -11.72 -0.14 8.04
C ASP A 94 -10.90 -0.29 9.33
N PHE A 95 -11.04 -1.44 9.98
CA PHE A 95 -10.36 -1.79 11.22
C PHE A 95 -8.82 -1.92 11.09
N ILE A 96 -8.27 -1.91 9.88
CA ILE A 96 -6.82 -1.93 9.64
C ILE A 96 -6.26 -0.53 9.39
N TYR A 97 -7.06 0.42 8.86
CA TYR A 97 -6.55 1.77 8.63
C TYR A 97 -6.34 2.46 9.99
N PRO A 98 -5.10 2.85 10.35
CA PRO A 98 -4.82 3.36 11.69
C PRO A 98 -5.20 4.83 11.86
N GLY A 99 -5.76 5.49 10.84
CA GLY A 99 -5.94 6.94 10.83
C GLY A 99 -4.61 7.68 10.65
N GLY A 100 -4.54 8.94 11.09
CA GLY A 100 -3.29 9.69 11.11
C GLY A 100 -2.78 10.19 9.75
N GLY A 101 -3.55 10.05 8.67
CA GLY A 101 -3.21 10.61 7.36
C GLY A 101 -1.97 9.94 6.76
N ALA A 102 -0.96 10.72 6.40
CA ALA A 102 0.24 10.22 5.72
C ALA A 102 0.96 9.15 6.55
N GLN A 103 1.05 9.32 7.88
CA GLN A 103 1.65 8.32 8.77
C GLN A 103 0.90 6.98 8.74
N GLY A 104 -0.42 7.00 8.49
CA GLY A 104 -1.23 5.79 8.35
C GLY A 104 -1.33 5.26 6.92
N GLY A 105 -0.52 5.76 5.99
CA GLY A 105 -0.50 5.29 4.60
C GLY A 105 -1.39 6.07 3.64
N LEU A 106 -2.04 7.17 4.06
CA LEU A 106 -2.92 7.94 3.17
C LEU A 106 -2.11 8.70 2.12
N LEU A 107 -2.30 8.32 0.85
CA LEU A 107 -1.60 8.91 -0.29
C LEU A 107 -2.02 10.36 -0.54
N LYS A 108 -1.06 11.21 -0.93
CA LYS A 108 -1.35 12.52 -1.50
C LYS A 108 -1.62 12.39 -3.00
N LEU A 109 -2.86 12.59 -3.42
CA LEU A 109 -3.27 12.45 -4.82
C LEU A 109 -3.26 13.79 -5.59
N ARG A 110 -2.88 13.72 -6.86
CA ARG A 110 -2.94 14.80 -7.83
C ARG A 110 -3.61 14.31 -9.11
N TYR A 111 -4.76 14.89 -9.42
CA TYR A 111 -5.50 14.66 -10.66
C TYR A 111 -6.37 15.87 -10.98
N LYS A 112 -6.78 16.02 -12.23
CA LYS A 112 -7.67 17.10 -12.64
C LYS A 112 -9.08 16.81 -12.11
N ARG A 113 -9.73 17.82 -11.50
CA ARG A 113 -11.11 17.67 -10.99
C ARG A 113 -12.05 17.19 -12.10
N GLY A 114 -12.83 16.15 -11.81
CA GLY A 114 -13.76 15.54 -12.78
C GLY A 114 -13.09 14.70 -13.87
N ARG A 115 -11.78 14.46 -13.79
CA ARG A 115 -10.99 13.77 -14.82
C ARG A 115 -10.07 12.71 -14.20
N ILE A 116 -10.56 12.00 -13.19
CA ILE A 116 -9.78 10.94 -12.52
C ILE A 116 -9.45 9.78 -13.47
N ALA A 117 -10.33 9.52 -14.43
CA ALA A 117 -10.13 8.50 -15.48
C ALA A 117 -8.94 8.81 -16.41
N ASP A 118 -8.47 10.06 -16.48
CA ASP A 118 -7.28 10.43 -17.25
C ASP A 118 -5.98 9.98 -16.56
N GLY A 119 -6.06 9.52 -15.31
CA GLY A 119 -4.93 9.11 -14.50
C GLY A 119 -4.73 9.97 -13.25
N VAL A 120 -4.03 9.38 -12.28
CA VAL A 120 -3.73 9.96 -10.98
C VAL A 120 -2.24 9.83 -10.72
N ALA A 121 -1.61 10.91 -10.24
CA ALA A 121 -0.29 10.83 -9.63
C ALA A 121 -0.47 10.80 -8.11
N ALA A 122 0.17 9.86 -7.44
CA ALA A 122 0.15 9.74 -5.99
C ALA A 122 1.57 9.66 -5.44
N SER A 123 1.77 10.20 -4.24
CA SER A 123 3.06 10.13 -3.55
C SER A 123 2.87 9.97 -2.05
N LEU A 124 3.75 9.20 -1.42
CA LEU A 124 3.89 9.10 0.03
C LEU A 124 5.35 8.79 0.37
N THR A 125 5.84 9.35 1.46
CA THR A 125 7.12 8.94 2.06
C THR A 125 6.83 7.93 3.15
N VAL A 126 7.44 6.74 3.04
CA VAL A 126 7.32 5.67 4.03
C VAL A 126 8.63 5.62 4.83
N ALA A 127 8.55 5.85 6.13
CA ALA A 127 9.67 5.61 7.03
C ALA A 127 9.63 4.14 7.46
N VAL A 128 10.76 3.44 7.36
CA VAL A 128 10.91 2.04 7.76
C VAL A 128 12.09 1.89 8.70
N ASP A 129 12.02 0.92 9.59
CA ASP A 129 13.15 0.46 10.40
C ASP A 129 13.82 -0.70 9.65
N PRO A 130 15.02 -0.51 9.06
CA PRO A 130 15.67 -1.55 8.26
C PRO A 130 16.17 -2.73 9.09
N ASP A 131 16.27 -2.60 10.42
CA ASP A 131 16.72 -3.68 11.31
C ASP A 131 15.54 -4.55 11.79
N ALA A 132 14.30 -4.10 11.59
CA ALA A 132 13.11 -4.86 11.94
C ALA A 132 12.95 -6.08 11.02
N THR A 133 12.47 -7.21 11.56
CA THR A 133 12.13 -8.38 10.76
C THR A 133 10.64 -8.69 10.89
N HIS A 134 9.99 -8.89 9.74
CA HIS A 134 8.59 -9.26 9.64
C HIS A 134 8.45 -10.56 8.86
N ASP A 135 7.94 -11.62 9.49
CA ASP A 135 7.86 -12.97 8.90
C ASP A 135 6.67 -13.15 7.93
N GLY A 136 6.03 -12.05 7.54
CA GLY A 136 4.93 -12.04 6.56
C GLY A 136 3.56 -12.47 7.11
N SER A 137 3.45 -12.77 8.40
CA SER A 137 2.18 -13.08 9.10
C SER A 137 1.41 -11.84 9.57
N ASP A 138 2.05 -10.67 9.58
CA ASP A 138 1.44 -9.45 10.10
C ASP A 138 0.53 -8.82 9.05
N ALA A 139 -0.74 -9.19 9.09
CA ALA A 139 -1.81 -8.47 8.42
C ALA A 139 -2.04 -7.12 9.12
N GLY A 140 -1.13 -6.15 8.93
CA GLY A 140 -1.35 -4.72 9.16
C GLY A 140 -1.91 -4.28 10.52
N GLY A 141 -1.74 -5.04 11.60
CA GLY A 141 -2.11 -4.59 12.94
C GLY A 141 -1.18 -3.49 13.45
N PRO A 142 -1.63 -2.61 14.37
CA PRO A 142 -0.80 -1.56 14.93
C PRO A 142 0.41 -2.19 15.66
N GLN A 143 1.62 -1.86 15.22
CA GLN A 143 2.81 -2.16 16.01
C GLN A 143 2.84 -1.24 17.25
N PRO A 144 3.17 -1.79 18.44
CA PRO A 144 3.38 -0.97 19.63
C PRO A 144 4.59 -0.06 19.40
N THR A 145 4.40 1.23 19.67
CA THR A 145 5.51 2.18 19.74
C THR A 145 6.42 1.78 20.91
N GLY A 146 7.65 1.36 20.58
CA GLY A 146 8.67 1.08 21.59
C GLY A 146 8.90 2.33 22.43
N SER A 147 8.60 2.25 23.73
CA SER A 147 9.04 3.26 24.69
C SER A 147 10.55 3.10 24.91
N PRO A 148 11.34 4.18 25.02
CA PRO A 148 12.75 4.07 25.32
C PRO A 148 12.95 3.52 26.73
N SER A 149 13.67 2.42 26.83
CA SER A 149 14.12 1.80 28.07
C SER A 149 14.93 2.82 28.88
N SER A 150 14.46 3.16 30.08
CA SER A 150 15.26 3.90 31.06
C SER A 150 16.34 2.98 31.62
N SER A 151 17.61 3.33 31.42
CA SER A 151 18.75 2.70 32.06
C SER A 151 18.83 3.08 33.54
N SER A 152 19.06 2.09 34.41
CA SER A 152 19.64 2.25 35.75
C SER A 152 20.95 1.49 35.83
#